data_AF-A0A540NEV5-F1
#
_entry.id   AF-A0A540NEV5-F1
#
_cell.length_a   1.000
_cell.length_b   1.000
_cell.length_c   1.000
_cell.angle_alpha   90.00
_cell.angle_beta   90.00
_cell.angle_gamma   90.00
#
_symmetry.space_group_name_H-M   'P 1'
#
loop_
_entity.id
_entity.type
_entity.pdbx_description
1 polymer ?
#
loop_
_entity_poly.entity_id
_entity_poly.type
_entity_poly.pdbx_seq_one_letter_code
_entity_poly.pdbx_strand_id
1 'polypeptide(L)'
;MGLSSNEFVEMMVLDGCFVLELFRGVGEGFKQLGYPRNDPIFAMRGTMHSIQRDMIMLENQLPLFILDRLLGLQSGDPEQKGLVAKLALRFYDPLMPTDEPLTKSDRNKLESSLVYATTFDPLSEQGGLHCLDVFRRSLLRTGLQAVPRVWIKRWSHSNRVADKRRQQLIHCVLELREAGIKFKKRKTDRFWDVKFENGILKIPRLLIHDGTKSLFLNLIAFE
;
A
#
# COMPACT_ATOMS: atom_id res chain seq x y z
N MET A 1 -23.96 10.67 13.44
CA MET A 1 -24.64 9.79 14.42
C MET A 1 -23.79 9.80 15.68
N GLY A 2 -24.36 10.08 16.85
CA GLY A 2 -23.61 10.11 18.11
C GLY A 2 -23.59 8.71 18.73
N LEU A 3 -22.53 7.95 18.50
CA LEU A 3 -22.26 6.69 19.20
C LEU A 3 -21.79 7.01 20.62
N SER A 4 -22.18 6.19 21.60
CA SER A 4 -21.57 6.24 22.92
C SER A 4 -20.12 5.74 22.86
N SER A 5 -19.29 6.12 23.85
CA SER A 5 -17.90 5.68 23.92
C SER A 5 -17.76 4.15 23.95
N ASN A 6 -18.70 3.46 24.59
CA ASN A 6 -18.65 2.00 24.70
C ASN A 6 -19.03 1.33 23.38
N GLU A 7 -20.08 1.81 22.70
CA GLU A 7 -20.48 1.29 21.38
C GLU A 7 -19.38 1.52 20.34
N PHE A 8 -18.69 2.68 20.41
CA PHE A 8 -17.55 2.95 19.54
C PHE A 8 -16.40 1.97 19.78
N VAL A 9 -16.03 1.73 21.05
CA VAL A 9 -14.98 0.76 21.39
C VAL A 9 -15.38 -0.66 20.97
N GLU A 10 -16.62 -1.07 21.22
CA GLU A 10 -17.13 -2.38 20.81
C GLU A 10 -17.05 -2.56 19.29
N MET A 11 -17.47 -1.55 18.51
CA MET A 11 -17.34 -1.54 17.05
C MET A 11 -15.87 -1.73 16.63
N MET A 12 -14.93 -0.97 17.20
CA MET A 12 -13.51 -1.10 16.88
C MET A 12 -12.94 -2.48 17.23
N VAL A 13 -13.38 -3.08 18.34
CA VAL A 13 -12.93 -4.40 18.76
C VAL A 13 -13.48 -5.49 17.84
N LEU A 14 -14.76 -5.43 17.49
CA LEU A 14 -15.39 -6.39 16.58
C LEU A 14 -14.75 -6.32 15.18
N ASP A 15 -14.61 -5.11 14.64
CA ASP A 15 -13.97 -4.88 13.34
C ASP A 15 -12.49 -5.31 13.40
N GLY A 16 -11.80 -5.00 14.50
CA GLY A 16 -10.41 -5.40 14.69
C GLY A 16 -10.21 -6.91 14.70
N CYS A 17 -11.08 -7.66 15.41
CA CYS A 17 -11.08 -9.11 15.40
C CYS A 17 -11.34 -9.66 14.00
N PHE A 18 -12.32 -9.11 13.27
CA PHE A 18 -12.62 -9.51 11.90
C PHE A 18 -11.42 -9.32 10.96
N VAL A 19 -10.75 -8.17 11.05
CA VAL A 19 -9.54 -7.87 10.27
C VAL A 19 -8.41 -8.85 10.59
N LEU A 20 -8.20 -9.16 11.86
CA LEU A 20 -7.16 -10.10 12.29
C LEU A 20 -7.43 -11.53 11.79
N GLU A 21 -8.67 -12.00 11.82
CA GLU A 21 -9.05 -13.32 11.29
C GLU A 21 -8.78 -13.42 9.78
N LEU A 22 -9.11 -12.37 9.02
CA LEU A 22 -8.78 -12.30 7.59
C LEU A 22 -7.28 -12.35 7.32
N PHE A 23 -6.52 -11.55 8.06
CA PHE A 23 -5.06 -11.46 7.98
C PHE A 23 -4.40 -12.81 8.27
N ARG A 24 -4.78 -13.44 9.38
CA ARG A 24 -4.30 -14.76 9.76
C ARG A 24 -4.77 -15.82 8.78
N GLY A 25 -5.99 -15.75 8.28
CA GLY A 25 -6.53 -16.75 7.36
C GLY A 25 -5.88 -16.73 5.97
N VAL A 26 -5.44 -15.58 5.48
CA VAL A 26 -4.57 -15.48 4.29
C VAL A 26 -3.14 -15.96 4.60
N GLY A 27 -2.69 -15.76 5.84
CA GLY A 27 -1.36 -16.12 6.33
C GLY A 27 -1.14 -17.62 6.56
N GLU A 28 -1.96 -18.17 7.43
CA GLU A 28 -1.93 -19.52 8.00
C GLU A 28 -2.86 -20.45 7.20
N GLY A 29 -3.96 -19.92 6.67
CA GLY A 29 -4.97 -20.67 5.93
C GLY A 29 -6.24 -20.84 6.77
N PHE A 30 -7.38 -20.40 6.24
CA PHE A 30 -8.66 -20.41 6.95
C PHE A 30 -9.10 -21.78 7.49
N LYS A 31 -8.75 -22.89 6.82
CA LYS A 31 -9.02 -24.24 7.33
C LYS A 31 -8.25 -24.52 8.64
N GLN A 32 -7.03 -23.99 8.78
CA GLN A 32 -6.21 -24.15 9.99
C GLN A 32 -6.77 -23.33 11.16
N LEU A 33 -7.44 -22.21 10.86
CA LEU A 33 -8.19 -21.42 11.83
C LEU A 33 -9.54 -22.04 12.21
N GLY A 34 -9.91 -23.18 11.63
CA GLY A 34 -11.15 -23.90 11.95
C GLY A 34 -12.35 -23.56 11.06
N TYR A 35 -12.19 -22.69 10.06
CA TYR A 35 -13.29 -22.35 9.15
C TYR A 35 -13.59 -23.49 8.15
N PRO A 36 -14.86 -23.87 7.96
CA PRO A 36 -15.25 -24.86 6.97
C PRO A 36 -15.04 -24.31 5.55
N ARG A 37 -14.83 -25.19 4.57
CA ARG A 37 -14.61 -24.80 3.16
C ARG A 37 -15.77 -24.03 2.52
N ASN A 38 -16.94 -24.09 3.13
CA ASN A 38 -18.17 -23.48 2.63
C ASN A 38 -18.49 -22.18 3.39
N ASP A 39 -17.59 -21.70 4.25
CA ASP A 39 -17.76 -20.44 4.94
C ASP A 39 -17.86 -19.28 3.92
N PRO A 40 -18.95 -18.50 3.95
CA PRO A 40 -19.22 -17.48 2.94
C PRO A 40 -18.22 -16.31 2.95
N ILE A 41 -17.51 -16.11 4.07
CA ILE A 41 -16.60 -14.97 4.26
C ILE A 41 -15.15 -15.45 4.32
N PHE A 42 -14.87 -16.46 5.13
CA PHE A 42 -13.52 -16.95 5.40
C PHE A 42 -13.09 -18.11 4.50
N ALA A 43 -13.95 -18.71 3.68
CA ALA A 43 -13.52 -19.78 2.77
C ALA A 43 -13.78 -19.51 1.29
N MET A 44 -14.56 -18.47 0.98
CA MET A 44 -14.92 -18.12 -0.39
C MET A 44 -13.86 -17.21 -1.03
N ARG A 45 -13.00 -17.77 -1.88
CA ARG A 45 -11.94 -17.00 -2.56
C ARG A 45 -12.44 -15.82 -3.40
N GLY A 46 -13.67 -15.89 -3.91
CA GLY A 46 -14.26 -14.85 -4.75
C GLY A 46 -14.55 -13.55 -4.00
N THR A 47 -14.91 -13.61 -2.72
CA THR A 47 -15.22 -12.41 -1.90
C THR A 47 -13.95 -11.72 -1.41
N MET A 48 -12.83 -12.43 -1.33
CA MET A 48 -11.56 -11.92 -0.81
C MET A 48 -11.07 -10.66 -1.54
N HIS A 49 -11.17 -10.61 -2.87
CA HIS A 49 -10.73 -9.45 -3.64
C HIS A 49 -11.59 -8.21 -3.38
N SER A 50 -12.90 -8.39 -3.16
CA SER A 50 -13.79 -7.29 -2.80
C SER A 50 -13.47 -6.79 -1.39
N ILE A 51 -13.32 -7.71 -0.43
CA ILE A 51 -12.96 -7.38 0.96
C ILE A 51 -11.62 -6.62 1.01
N GLN A 52 -10.60 -7.10 0.30
CA GLN A 52 -9.30 -6.42 0.21
C GLN A 52 -9.43 -4.97 -0.32
N ARG A 53 -10.29 -4.76 -1.32
CA ARG A 53 -10.54 -3.43 -1.90
C ARG A 53 -11.29 -2.52 -0.94
N ASP A 54 -12.25 -3.05 -0.19
CA ASP A 54 -13.02 -2.27 0.78
C ASP A 54 -12.15 -1.90 1.99
N MET A 55 -11.30 -2.83 2.47
CA MET A 55 -10.42 -2.60 3.62
C MET A 55 -9.26 -1.63 3.35
N ILE A 56 -8.91 -1.41 2.09
CA ILE A 56 -7.89 -0.43 1.71
C ILE A 56 -8.46 0.98 1.48
N MET A 57 -9.77 1.16 1.59
CA MET A 57 -10.40 2.48 1.49
C MET A 57 -10.08 3.32 2.73
N LEU A 58 -9.85 4.62 2.54
CA LEU A 58 -9.62 5.60 3.61
C LEU A 58 -10.68 5.59 4.70
N GLU A 59 -11.94 5.39 4.32
CA GLU A 59 -13.08 5.37 5.22
C GLU A 59 -13.14 4.12 6.12
N ASN A 60 -12.39 3.07 5.77
CA ASN A 60 -12.40 1.79 6.46
C ASN A 60 -11.04 1.49 7.15
N GLN A 61 -10.45 2.50 7.79
CA GLN A 61 -9.15 2.38 8.46
C GLN A 61 -9.29 2.23 9.96
N LEU A 62 -8.82 1.08 10.47
CA LEU A 62 -8.56 0.89 11.89
C LEU A 62 -7.13 1.32 12.24
N PRO A 63 -6.94 2.02 13.37
CA PRO A 63 -5.61 2.30 13.88
C PRO A 63 -4.82 1.02 14.12
N LEU A 64 -3.57 0.98 13.65
CA LEU A 64 -2.75 -0.24 13.68
C LEU A 64 -2.48 -0.72 15.12
N PHE A 65 -2.35 0.21 16.07
CA PHE A 65 -2.10 -0.10 17.47
C PHE A 65 -3.23 -0.93 18.12
N ILE A 66 -4.47 -0.77 17.64
CA ILE A 66 -5.62 -1.54 18.13
C ILE A 66 -5.46 -3.00 17.71
N LEU A 67 -5.10 -3.22 16.45
CA LEU A 67 -4.85 -4.55 15.91
C LEU A 67 -3.67 -5.23 16.61
N ASP A 68 -2.56 -4.50 16.84
CA ASP A 68 -1.42 -5.05 17.58
C ASP A 68 -1.83 -5.44 19.01
N ARG A 69 -2.64 -4.60 19.69
CA ARG A 69 -3.13 -4.89 21.03
C ARG A 69 -4.05 -6.12 21.06
N LEU A 70 -4.98 -6.23 20.12
CA LEU A 70 -5.89 -7.38 20.01
C LEU A 70 -5.13 -8.67 19.70
N LEU A 71 -4.14 -8.62 18.80
CA LEU A 71 -3.31 -9.78 18.48
C LEU A 71 -2.48 -10.25 19.67
N GLY A 72 -1.89 -9.31 20.42
CA GLY A 72 -1.12 -9.61 21.62
C GLY A 72 -1.99 -10.24 22.73
N LEU A 73 -3.24 -9.78 22.88
CA LEU A 73 -4.20 -10.39 23.79
C LEU A 73 -4.57 -11.83 23.37
N GLN A 74 -4.78 -12.09 22.07
CA GLN A 74 -5.10 -13.44 21.58
C GLN A 74 -3.93 -14.43 21.77
N SER A 75 -2.70 -13.94 21.62
CA SER A 75 -1.49 -14.78 21.65
C SER A 75 -0.88 -14.91 23.05
N GLY A 76 -1.40 -14.16 24.04
CA GLY A 76 -0.85 -14.10 25.40
C GLY A 76 0.48 -13.34 25.51
N ASP A 77 0.88 -12.62 24.46
CA ASP A 77 2.10 -11.81 24.39
C ASP A 77 1.77 -10.36 23.99
N PRO A 78 1.49 -9.49 24.98
CA PRO A 78 1.07 -8.10 24.73
C PRO A 78 2.19 -7.18 24.23
N GLU A 79 3.45 -7.63 24.25
CA GLU A 79 4.63 -6.85 23.83
C GLU A 79 4.99 -7.08 22.35
N GLN A 80 4.32 -8.01 21.66
CA GLN A 80 4.67 -8.42 20.31
C GLN A 80 4.26 -7.38 19.25
N LYS A 81 5.19 -6.46 18.93
CA LYS A 81 4.97 -5.37 17.96
C LYS A 81 5.37 -5.77 16.54
N GLY A 82 4.64 -5.24 15.54
CA GLY A 82 5.02 -5.32 14.12
C GLY A 82 4.54 -6.56 13.36
N LEU A 83 3.92 -7.54 14.04
CA LEU A 83 3.32 -8.70 13.38
C LEU A 83 2.11 -8.31 12.52
N VAL A 84 1.26 -7.39 12.99
CA VAL A 84 0.08 -6.97 12.22
C VAL A 84 0.49 -6.31 10.91
N ALA A 85 1.53 -5.47 10.92
CA ALA A 85 2.04 -4.85 9.70
C ALA A 85 2.47 -5.91 8.67
N LYS A 86 3.15 -6.97 9.11
CA LYS A 86 3.54 -8.10 8.26
C LYS A 86 2.33 -8.83 7.69
N LEU A 87 1.34 -9.12 8.52
CA LEU A 87 0.11 -9.79 8.09
C LEU A 87 -0.70 -8.93 7.10
N ALA A 88 -0.82 -7.63 7.37
CA ALA A 88 -1.50 -6.67 6.51
C ALA A 88 -0.86 -6.62 5.10
N LEU A 89 0.47 -6.56 5.02
CA LEU A 89 1.16 -6.55 3.74
C LEU A 89 0.94 -7.83 2.93
N ARG A 90 0.96 -8.98 3.60
CA ARG A 90 0.65 -10.25 2.96
C ARG A 90 -0.80 -10.29 2.49
N PHE A 91 -1.72 -9.72 3.27
CA PHE A 91 -3.13 -9.63 2.91
C PHE A 91 -3.36 -8.75 1.68
N TYR A 92 -2.67 -7.63 1.55
CA TYR A 92 -2.85 -6.71 0.41
C TYR A 92 -1.92 -6.97 -0.79
N ASP A 93 -1.01 -7.96 -0.72
CA ASP A 93 -0.12 -8.33 -1.83
C ASP A 93 -0.84 -8.49 -3.19
N PRO A 94 -2.05 -9.08 -3.28
CA PRO A 94 -2.79 -9.17 -4.54
C PRO A 94 -3.24 -7.83 -5.14
N LEU A 95 -3.18 -6.74 -4.38
CA LEU A 95 -3.49 -5.37 -4.84
C LEU A 95 -2.24 -4.64 -5.35
N MET A 96 -1.06 -5.27 -5.36
CA MET A 96 0.14 -4.68 -5.93
C MET A 96 -0.09 -4.30 -7.41
N PRO A 97 0.18 -3.04 -7.82
CA PRO A 97 -0.08 -2.59 -9.17
C PRO A 97 0.96 -3.08 -10.20
N THR A 98 1.83 -4.03 -9.84
CA THR A 98 2.92 -4.54 -10.67
C THR A 98 2.74 -6.01 -11.03
N ASP A 99 3.23 -6.40 -12.20
CA ASP A 99 3.08 -7.75 -12.78
C ASP A 99 4.10 -8.79 -12.26
N GLU A 100 5.03 -8.38 -11.39
CA GLU A 100 5.95 -9.29 -10.70
C GLU A 100 5.44 -9.50 -9.25
N PRO A 101 4.91 -10.70 -8.90
CA PRO A 101 4.63 -11.04 -7.52
C PRO A 101 5.91 -10.90 -6.71
N LEU A 102 5.84 -10.38 -5.48
CA LEU A 102 7.00 -10.36 -4.60
C LEU A 102 7.58 -11.77 -4.50
N THR A 103 8.83 -11.95 -4.96
CA THR A 103 9.51 -13.23 -4.83
C THR A 103 9.64 -13.56 -3.34
N LYS A 104 9.77 -14.85 -2.98
CA LYS A 104 9.98 -15.24 -1.57
C LYS A 104 11.18 -14.50 -0.95
N SER A 105 12.20 -14.18 -1.75
CA SER A 105 13.36 -13.38 -1.34
C SER A 105 12.99 -11.92 -1.05
N ASP A 106 12.18 -11.29 -1.90
CA ASP A 106 11.75 -9.89 -1.71
C ASP A 106 10.82 -9.75 -0.51
N ARG A 107 9.96 -10.76 -0.26
CA ARG A 107 9.17 -10.84 0.96
C ARG A 107 10.05 -10.92 2.20
N ASN A 108 11.03 -11.82 2.22
CA ASN A 108 11.94 -11.94 3.36
C ASN A 108 12.78 -10.67 3.57
N LYS A 109 13.14 -9.96 2.50
CA LYS A 109 13.89 -8.69 2.56
C LYS A 109 13.02 -7.51 3.00
N LEU A 110 11.75 -7.50 2.59
CA LEU A 110 10.73 -6.56 3.08
C LEU A 110 10.43 -6.83 4.56
N GLU A 111 10.25 -8.09 4.93
CA GLU A 111 10.11 -8.55 6.32
C GLU A 111 11.32 -8.11 7.16
N SER A 112 12.54 -8.33 6.67
CA SER A 112 13.76 -7.90 7.37
C SER A 112 13.86 -6.36 7.46
N SER A 113 13.51 -5.62 6.40
CA SER A 113 13.51 -4.15 6.41
C SER A 113 12.40 -3.56 7.27
N LEU A 114 11.29 -4.28 7.44
CA LEU A 114 10.22 -3.92 8.35
C LEU A 114 10.61 -4.23 9.78
N VAL A 115 11.29 -5.35 10.08
CA VAL A 115 11.85 -5.63 11.41
C VAL A 115 12.75 -4.48 11.90
N TYR A 116 13.54 -3.85 11.01
CA TYR A 116 14.31 -2.64 11.33
C TYR A 116 13.49 -1.33 11.32
N ALA A 117 12.33 -1.30 10.68
CA ALA A 117 11.39 -0.17 10.73
C ALA A 117 10.35 -0.31 11.86
N THR A 118 10.28 -1.46 12.52
CA THR A 118 9.31 -1.82 13.56
C THR A 118 9.93 -1.81 14.95
N THR A 119 10.91 -0.95 15.21
CA THR A 119 10.78 -0.13 16.43
C THR A 119 9.57 0.79 16.22
N PHE A 120 8.38 0.18 16.12
CA PHE A 120 7.11 0.84 16.05
C PHE A 120 6.82 1.22 17.50
N ASP A 121 7.28 2.40 17.87
CA ASP A 121 6.75 3.06 19.04
C ASP A 121 5.41 3.69 18.63
N PRO A 122 4.26 3.24 19.16
CA PRO A 122 2.95 3.84 18.87
C PRO A 122 2.87 5.32 19.26
N LEU A 123 3.84 5.82 20.03
CA LEU A 123 3.98 7.23 20.43
C LEU A 123 5.02 8.00 19.61
N SER A 124 5.76 7.34 18.71
CA SER A 124 6.66 8.04 17.78
C SER A 124 5.87 8.59 16.60
N GLU A 125 6.12 9.84 16.22
CA GLU A 125 5.48 10.53 15.09
C GLU A 125 5.69 9.82 13.72
N GLN A 126 6.49 8.74 13.66
CA GLN A 126 6.80 7.97 12.47
C GLN A 126 6.13 6.57 12.39
N GLY A 127 5.31 6.17 13.36
CA GLY A 127 4.52 4.93 13.30
C GLY A 127 3.53 4.94 12.12
N GLY A 128 3.35 3.81 11.43
CA GLY A 128 2.25 3.64 10.47
C GLY A 128 0.90 3.73 11.17
N LEU A 129 0.07 4.72 10.82
CA LEU A 129 -1.16 5.02 11.56
C LEU A 129 -2.21 3.90 11.43
N HIS A 130 -2.25 3.24 10.28
CA HIS A 130 -3.27 2.23 9.92
C HIS A 130 -2.79 1.36 8.74
N CYS A 131 -3.58 0.34 8.39
CA CYS A 131 -3.27 -0.65 7.34
C CYS A 131 -2.94 -0.05 5.97
N LEU A 132 -3.69 0.95 5.50
CA LEU A 132 -3.44 1.64 4.24
C LEU A 132 -2.13 2.44 4.24
N ASP A 133 -1.71 3.03 5.36
CA ASP A 133 -0.41 3.71 5.46
C ASP A 133 0.73 2.68 5.40
N VAL A 134 0.58 1.54 6.10
CA VAL A 134 1.53 0.41 5.99
C VAL A 134 1.67 -0.06 4.54
N PHE A 135 0.55 -0.24 3.83
CA PHE A 135 0.54 -0.64 2.43
C PHE A 135 1.14 0.43 1.51
N ARG A 136 0.79 1.70 1.70
CA ARG A 136 1.38 2.83 0.96
C ARG A 136 2.89 2.89 1.12
N ARG A 137 3.40 2.68 2.34
CA ARG A 137 4.84 2.69 2.61
C ARG A 137 5.54 1.51 1.97
N SER A 138 4.94 0.32 1.91
CA SER A 138 5.54 -0.82 1.19
C SER A 138 5.62 -0.54 -0.31
N LEU A 139 4.55 0.04 -0.86
CA LEU A 139 4.47 0.65 -2.20
C LEU A 139 5.44 1.83 -2.42
N LEU A 140 6.27 2.23 -1.46
CA LEU A 140 7.33 3.21 -1.68
C LEU A 140 8.71 2.66 -1.29
N ARG A 141 8.74 1.59 -0.47
CA ARG A 141 9.93 0.93 0.07
C ARG A 141 10.43 -0.29 -0.70
N THR A 142 9.72 -0.79 -1.72
CA THR A 142 10.22 -1.84 -2.66
C THR A 142 11.43 -1.37 -3.49
N GLY A 143 12.39 -0.70 -2.86
CA GLY A 143 13.47 -0.03 -3.53
C GLY A 143 14.63 0.48 -2.69
N LEU A 144 15.03 -0.22 -1.62
CA LEU A 144 16.33 0.04 -0.98
C LEU A 144 17.49 -0.44 -1.86
N GLN A 145 17.82 0.39 -2.85
CA GLN A 145 19.17 0.83 -3.19
C GLN A 145 18.97 2.31 -3.57
N ALA A 146 19.19 3.19 -2.59
CA ALA A 146 19.28 4.62 -2.83
C ALA A 146 20.53 4.86 -3.67
N VAL A 147 20.35 5.15 -4.96
CA VAL A 147 21.41 5.81 -5.74
C VAL A 147 21.25 7.30 -5.50
N PRO A 148 22.30 8.06 -5.16
CA PRO A 148 22.19 9.49 -4.92
C PRO A 148 21.61 10.18 -6.15
N ARG A 149 20.51 10.91 -5.97
CA ARG A 149 19.95 11.78 -7.02
C ARG A 149 20.97 12.89 -7.30
N VAL A 150 21.69 12.79 -8.42
CA VAL A 150 22.46 13.91 -8.96
C VAL A 150 21.46 14.91 -9.51
N TRP A 151 21.30 16.03 -8.81
CA TRP A 151 20.47 17.15 -9.21
C TRP A 151 21.17 17.88 -10.36
N ILE A 152 20.70 17.69 -11.60
CA ILE A 152 21.20 18.47 -12.74
C ILE A 152 20.56 19.87 -12.62
N LYS A 153 21.41 20.88 -12.40
CA LYS A 153 21.01 22.28 -12.24
C LYS A 153 20.60 22.92 -13.59
N ARG A 154 19.52 23.71 -13.47
CA ARG A 154 19.19 25.00 -14.13
C ARG A 154 19.00 25.02 -15.65
N TRP A 155 17.76 25.34 -16.02
CA TRP A 155 17.51 26.33 -17.06
C TRP A 155 16.95 27.61 -16.42
N SER A 156 17.65 28.72 -16.62
CA SER A 156 17.19 30.07 -16.30
C SER A 156 17.36 30.92 -17.55
N HIS A 157 16.24 31.37 -18.12
CA HIS A 157 15.91 32.74 -18.50
C HIS A 157 14.84 32.72 -19.61
N SER A 158 13.62 33.17 -19.31
CA SER A 158 13.08 34.39 -19.89
C SER A 158 11.68 34.69 -19.34
N ASN A 159 11.54 35.92 -18.86
CA ASN A 159 10.36 36.76 -18.67
C ASN A 159 9.01 36.17 -18.23
N ARG A 160 8.65 36.57 -17.00
CA ARG A 160 7.29 36.57 -16.45
C ARG A 160 6.40 37.50 -17.25
N VAL A 161 5.36 36.97 -17.90
CA VAL A 161 4.08 37.66 -18.02
C VAL A 161 2.98 36.61 -17.86
N ALA A 162 2.01 36.96 -17.02
CA ALA A 162 0.88 36.19 -16.55
C ALA A 162 0.43 35.00 -17.42
N ASP A 163 0.34 33.82 -16.80
CA ASP A 163 -0.80 32.97 -17.13
C ASP A 163 -1.33 32.23 -15.90
N LYS A 164 -2.57 32.57 -15.55
CA LYS A 164 -3.40 31.92 -14.54
C LYS A 164 -3.92 30.55 -15.03
N ARG A 165 -3.42 30.03 -16.16
CA ARG A 165 -3.73 28.70 -16.72
C ARG A 165 -2.78 27.59 -16.27
N ARG A 166 -2.40 27.53 -15.00
CA ARG A 166 -1.82 26.30 -14.41
C ARG A 166 -2.91 25.29 -14.02
N GLN A 167 -3.92 25.11 -14.89
CA GLN A 167 -4.49 23.77 -15.02
C GLN A 167 -3.35 22.95 -15.57
N GLN A 168 -2.82 22.04 -14.76
CA GLN A 168 -1.75 21.13 -15.13
C GLN A 168 -2.15 20.44 -16.44
N LEU A 169 -1.58 20.90 -17.57
CA LEU A 169 -1.67 20.19 -18.83
C LEU A 169 -0.96 18.85 -18.61
N ILE A 170 -1.76 17.81 -18.35
CA ILE A 170 -1.29 16.45 -18.56
C ILE A 170 -1.07 16.35 -20.06
N HIS A 171 0.17 16.57 -20.50
CA HIS A 171 0.55 16.37 -21.89
C HIS A 171 0.12 14.97 -22.30
N CYS A 172 -0.76 14.89 -23.29
CA CYS A 172 -1.23 13.60 -23.74
C CYS A 172 -0.07 12.81 -24.35
N VAL A 173 -0.17 11.48 -24.35
CA VAL A 173 0.88 10.61 -24.90
C VAL A 173 1.18 10.96 -26.37
N LEU A 174 0.21 11.52 -27.10
CA LEU A 174 0.36 11.98 -28.47
C LEU A 174 1.33 13.16 -28.58
N GLU A 175 1.14 14.22 -27.80
CA GLU A 175 2.04 15.38 -27.78
C GLU A 175 3.49 15.00 -27.43
N LEU A 176 3.66 14.07 -26.47
CA LEU A 176 4.99 13.57 -26.13
C LEU A 176 5.65 12.85 -27.31
N ARG A 177 4.89 12.06 -28.07
CA ARG A 177 5.40 11.40 -29.28
C ARG A 177 5.74 12.39 -30.38
N GLU A 178 4.91 13.42 -30.58
CA GLU A 178 5.16 14.50 -31.55
C GLU A 178 6.42 15.30 -31.19
N ALA A 179 6.68 15.50 -29.89
CA ALA A 179 7.93 16.07 -29.39
C ALA A 179 9.16 15.15 -29.52
N GLY A 180 9.03 13.98 -30.16
CA GLY A 180 10.12 13.03 -30.39
C GLY A 180 10.41 12.08 -29.22
N ILE A 181 9.57 12.05 -28.18
CA ILE A 181 9.75 11.16 -27.03
C ILE A 181 9.30 9.74 -27.39
N LYS A 182 10.22 8.79 -27.25
CA LYS A 182 9.96 7.36 -27.45
C LYS A 182 9.60 6.71 -26.12
N PHE A 183 8.69 5.75 -26.15
CA PHE A 183 8.26 5.02 -24.96
C PHE A 183 8.87 3.61 -24.96
N LYS A 184 9.38 3.15 -23.81
CA LYS A 184 9.85 1.77 -23.63
C LYS A 184 9.32 1.19 -22.32
N LYS A 185 9.02 -0.11 -22.32
CA LYS A 185 8.77 -0.84 -21.08
C LYS A 185 10.05 -0.89 -20.25
N ARG A 186 9.91 -0.65 -18.95
CA ARG A 186 10.94 -0.90 -17.96
C ARG A 186 10.67 -2.21 -17.22
N LYS A 187 11.71 -3.01 -16.99
CA LYS A 187 11.68 -4.18 -16.11
C LYS A 187 12.07 -3.72 -14.70
N THR A 188 11.10 -3.62 -13.81
CA THR A 188 11.24 -3.17 -12.43
C THR A 188 9.97 -3.57 -11.67
N ASP A 189 10.12 -3.87 -10.40
CA ASP A 189 9.07 -4.18 -9.42
C ASP A 189 8.45 -2.91 -8.80
N ARG A 190 8.98 -1.73 -9.15
CA ARG A 190 8.54 -0.42 -8.63
C ARG A 190 7.60 0.27 -9.61
N PHE A 191 6.33 0.38 -9.27
CA PHE A 191 5.36 1.05 -10.13
C PHE A 191 5.66 2.55 -10.36
N TRP A 192 6.38 3.19 -9.44
CA TRP A 192 6.78 4.61 -9.51
C TRP A 192 8.09 4.85 -10.28
N ASP A 193 8.76 3.81 -10.77
CA ASP A 193 10.11 3.89 -11.32
C ASP A 193 10.12 4.27 -12.80
N VAL A 194 9.64 5.49 -13.09
CA VAL A 194 9.65 6.12 -14.40
C VAL A 194 10.99 6.83 -14.63
N LYS A 195 11.59 6.64 -15.82
CA LYS A 195 12.87 7.29 -16.19
C LYS A 195 12.80 7.91 -17.57
N PHE A 196 13.36 9.11 -17.71
CA PHE A 196 13.54 9.76 -19.01
C PHE A 196 15.03 9.95 -19.30
N GLU A 197 15.52 9.29 -20.34
CA GLU A 197 16.94 9.31 -20.74
C GLU A 197 17.04 9.32 -22.27
N ASN A 198 17.82 10.25 -22.84
CA ASN A 198 18.09 10.33 -24.29
C ASN A 198 16.83 10.31 -25.17
N GLY A 199 15.79 11.07 -24.80
CA GLY A 199 14.52 11.10 -25.54
C GLY A 199 13.66 9.84 -25.37
N ILE A 200 14.01 8.94 -24.45
CA ILE A 200 13.27 7.71 -24.18
C ILE A 200 12.67 7.77 -22.78
N LEU A 201 11.34 7.74 -22.71
CA LEU A 201 10.57 7.57 -21.48
C LEU A 201 10.36 6.06 -21.21
N LYS A 202 11.05 5.53 -20.20
CA LYS A 202 10.95 4.16 -19.71
C LYS A 202 9.91 4.11 -18.59
N ILE A 203 8.83 3.37 -18.79
CA ILE A 203 7.71 3.25 -17.82
C ILE A 203 7.60 1.80 -17.34
N PRO A 204 7.46 1.54 -16.03
CA PRO A 204 7.14 0.21 -15.50
C PRO A 204 5.83 -0.32 -16.09
N ARG A 205 5.67 -1.64 -16.14
CA ARG A 205 4.36 -2.21 -16.50
C ARG A 205 3.45 -2.14 -15.28
N LEU A 206 2.25 -1.63 -15.51
CA LEU A 206 1.20 -1.55 -14.51
C LEU A 206 0.14 -2.60 -14.82
N LEU A 207 -0.35 -3.28 -13.78
CA LEU A 207 -1.51 -4.15 -13.87
C LEU A 207 -2.76 -3.32 -13.55
N ILE A 208 -3.66 -3.23 -14.52
CA ILE A 208 -4.94 -2.52 -14.36
C ILE A 208 -6.03 -3.56 -14.13
N HIS A 209 -6.69 -3.46 -12.99
CA HIS A 209 -7.88 -4.21 -12.60
C HIS A 209 -8.95 -3.24 -12.07
N ASP A 210 -10.18 -3.69 -11.84
CA ASP A 210 -11.29 -2.78 -11.50
C ASP A 210 -11.05 -1.95 -10.22
N GLY A 211 -10.19 -2.43 -9.32
CA GLY A 211 -9.81 -1.74 -8.08
C GLY A 211 -8.63 -0.75 -8.21
N THR A 212 -7.93 -0.72 -9.35
CA THR A 212 -6.71 0.09 -9.53
C THR A 212 -6.99 1.58 -9.39
N LYS A 213 -8.11 2.07 -9.93
CA LYS A 213 -8.51 3.48 -9.79
C LYS A 213 -8.71 3.86 -8.33
N SER A 214 -9.50 3.07 -7.61
CA SER A 214 -9.78 3.30 -6.18
C SER A 214 -8.50 3.27 -5.36
N LEU A 215 -7.61 2.31 -5.63
CA LEU A 215 -6.32 2.23 -4.95
C LEU A 215 -5.51 3.52 -5.14
N PHE A 216 -5.30 3.97 -6.38
CA PHE A 216 -4.51 5.18 -6.63
C PHE A 216 -5.15 6.44 -6.02
N LEU A 217 -6.48 6.58 -6.07
CA LEU A 217 -7.17 7.71 -5.43
C LEU A 217 -6.97 7.71 -3.91
N ASN A 218 -7.07 6.54 -3.26
CA ASN A 218 -6.82 6.42 -1.82
C ASN A 218 -5.35 6.71 -1.48
N LEU A 219 -4.39 6.34 -2.33
CA LEU A 219 -2.97 6.62 -2.11
C LEU A 219 -2.61 8.11 -2.28
N ILE A 220 -3.26 8.81 -3.23
CA ILE A 220 -3.07 10.25 -3.49
C ILE A 220 -3.64 11.10 -2.36
N ALA A 221 -4.70 10.67 -1.69
CA ALA A 221 -5.27 11.42 -0.57
C ALA A 221 -4.30 11.64 0.61
N PHE A 222 -3.17 10.92 0.65
CA PHE A 222 -2.10 11.11 1.63
C PHE A 222 -0.87 11.85 1.07
N GLU A 223 -0.92 12.32 -0.18
CA GLU A 223 0.10 13.21 -0.78
C GLU A 223 -0.09 14.66 -0.31
#